data_AF-A0A1L8DD07-F1
#
_entry.id   AF-A0A1L8DD07-F1
#
_cell.length_a   1.000
_cell.length_b   1.000
_cell.length_c   1.000
_cell.angle_alpha   90.00
_cell.angle_beta   90.00
_cell.angle_gamma   90.00
#
_symmetry.space_group_name_H-M   'P 1'
#
loop_
_entity.id
_entity.type
_entity.pdbx_description
1 polymer ?
#
loop_
_entity_poly.entity_id
_entity_poly.type
_entity_poly.pdbx_seq_one_letter_code
_entity_poly.pdbx_strand_id
1 'polypeptide(L)'
;MEALDMLEKRVDALNDLLGPLPDEEAKGGENLTDSLTSAHTLLTSALSGRENIAGVLNRTDELETYLDPNFLDDKQDVKAQEVYINTIATELAGNFEMLEKIKSLEPTLGAEYFSNIPDASGKLKELNNATSEQKDQSEMIEQSIILAIQRYSEIQAGIKESLKKMNDRIDELEQRLTKKKKDVDV
;
A
#
# COMPACT_ATOMS: atom_id res chain seq x y z
N MET A 1 35.36 -59.55 -90.42
CA MET A 1 34.58 -60.50 -89.60
C MET A 1 34.80 -60.26 -88.11
N GLU A 2 36.02 -59.95 -87.67
CA GLU A 2 36.38 -59.64 -86.27
C GLU A 2 35.62 -58.46 -85.64
N ALA A 3 35.35 -57.40 -86.43
CA ALA A 3 34.53 -56.28 -85.98
C ALA A 3 33.07 -56.65 -85.67
N LEU A 4 32.56 -57.72 -86.30
CA LEU A 4 31.20 -58.20 -86.08
C LEU A 4 31.12 -59.00 -84.77
N ASP A 5 32.11 -59.86 -84.51
CA ASP A 5 32.21 -60.68 -83.29
C ASP A 5 32.42 -59.82 -82.02
N MET A 6 33.17 -58.71 -82.15
CA MET A 6 33.30 -57.73 -81.06
C MET A 6 31.98 -56.99 -80.80
N LEU A 7 31.18 -56.74 -81.85
CA LEU A 7 29.89 -56.09 -81.70
C LEU A 7 28.90 -57.04 -81.01
N GLU A 8 28.89 -58.31 -81.42
CA GLU A 8 28.04 -59.35 -80.83
C GLU A 8 28.32 -59.53 -79.34
N LYS A 9 29.58 -59.67 -78.93
CA LYS A 9 29.95 -59.74 -77.50
C LYS A 9 29.54 -58.50 -76.70
N ARG A 10 29.58 -57.31 -77.30
CA ARG A 10 29.14 -56.08 -76.63
C ARG A 10 27.62 -56.03 -76.50
N VAL A 11 26.89 -56.50 -77.51
CA VAL A 11 25.43 -56.60 -77.46
C VAL A 11 25.01 -57.61 -76.39
N ASP A 12 25.66 -58.77 -76.32
CA ASP A 12 25.39 -59.76 -75.29
C ASP A 12 25.67 -59.22 -73.88
N ALA A 13 26.80 -58.54 -73.68
CA ALA A 13 27.13 -57.92 -72.39
C ALA A 13 26.15 -56.81 -71.99
N LEU A 14 25.62 -56.06 -72.96
CA LEU A 14 24.58 -55.05 -72.70
C LEU A 14 23.24 -55.70 -72.37
N ASN A 15 22.90 -56.81 -73.03
CA ASN A 15 21.66 -57.55 -72.79
C ASN A 15 21.67 -58.23 -71.41
N ASP A 16 22.83 -58.74 -70.98
CA ASP A 16 23.01 -59.34 -69.65
C ASP A 16 22.94 -58.28 -68.52
N LEU A 17 23.40 -57.05 -68.79
CA LEU A 17 23.35 -55.93 -67.83
C LEU A 17 21.96 -55.31 -67.70
N LEU A 18 21.23 -55.14 -68.81
CA LEU A 18 19.90 -54.54 -68.82
C LEU A 18 18.79 -55.56 -68.49
N GLY A 19 19.08 -56.85 -68.60
CA GLY A 19 18.07 -57.90 -68.49
C GLY A 19 17.18 -57.97 -69.74
N PRO A 20 16.28 -58.98 -69.84
CA PRO A 20 15.41 -59.15 -70.99
C PRO A 20 14.57 -57.89 -71.22
N LEU A 21 14.63 -57.36 -72.45
CA LEU A 21 13.78 -56.24 -72.83
C LEU A 21 12.30 -56.62 -72.63
N PRO A 22 11.47 -55.70 -72.10
CA PRO A 22 10.04 -55.95 -72.02
C PRO A 22 9.49 -56.19 -73.43
N ASP A 23 8.68 -57.24 -73.59
CA ASP A 23 8.00 -57.54 -74.85
C ASP A 23 7.28 -56.28 -75.37
N GLU A 24 7.46 -55.96 -76.65
CA GLU A 24 6.85 -54.83 -77.39
C GLU A 24 5.31 -54.77 -77.30
N GLU A 25 4.67 -55.77 -76.70
CA GLU A 25 3.23 -55.81 -76.44
C GLU A 25 2.82 -55.12 -75.13
N ALA A 26 3.75 -54.85 -74.22
CA ALA A 26 3.50 -54.07 -73.00
C ALA A 26 3.72 -52.57 -73.27
N LYS A 27 2.76 -51.92 -73.95
CA LYS A 27 2.67 -50.46 -74.16
C LYS A 27 2.42 -49.66 -72.85
N GLY A 28 3.13 -50.00 -71.79
CA GLY A 28 3.01 -49.40 -70.47
C GLY A 28 4.09 -49.79 -69.48
N GLY A 29 5.15 -50.50 -69.91
CA GLY A 29 6.33 -50.70 -69.08
C GLY A 29 7.16 -49.42 -69.03
N GLU A 30 7.40 -48.87 -67.84
CA GLU A 30 8.28 -47.71 -67.66
C GLU A 30 9.64 -47.97 -68.31
N ASN A 31 10.13 -47.03 -69.12
CA ASN A 31 11.50 -47.13 -69.63
C ASN A 31 12.46 -47.16 -68.43
N LEU A 32 13.58 -47.88 -68.52
CA LEU A 32 14.57 -47.93 -67.44
C LEU A 32 15.01 -46.52 -66.98
N THR A 33 15.07 -45.59 -67.92
CA THR A 33 15.33 -44.16 -67.66
C THR A 33 14.22 -43.50 -66.87
N ASP A 34 12.96 -43.86 -67.13
CA ASP A 34 11.79 -43.32 -66.43
C ASP A 34 11.70 -43.87 -65.01
N SER A 35 11.93 -45.18 -64.81
CA SER A 35 12.00 -45.77 -63.46
C SER A 35 13.19 -45.22 -62.67
N LEU A 36 14.36 -45.01 -63.29
CA LEU A 36 15.51 -44.37 -62.64
C LEU A 36 15.22 -42.91 -62.28
N THR A 37 14.55 -42.16 -63.17
CA THR A 37 14.15 -40.78 -62.92
C THR A 37 13.09 -40.70 -61.82
N SER A 38 12.14 -41.64 -61.80
CA SER A 38 11.11 -41.76 -60.77
C SER A 38 11.74 -42.10 -59.42
N ALA A 39 12.64 -43.08 -59.35
CA ALA A 39 13.38 -43.42 -58.14
C ALA A 39 14.25 -42.24 -57.65
N HIS A 40 14.93 -41.54 -58.55
CA HIS A 40 15.70 -40.34 -58.22
C HIS A 40 14.81 -39.22 -57.70
N THR A 41 13.63 -39.01 -58.30
CA THR A 41 12.66 -38.00 -57.86
C THR A 41 12.08 -38.35 -56.49
N LEU A 42 11.76 -39.62 -56.25
CA LEU A 42 11.30 -40.10 -54.94
C LEU A 42 12.38 -39.92 -53.87
N LEU A 43 13.62 -40.32 -54.15
CA LEU A 43 14.76 -40.12 -53.23
C LEU A 43 15.00 -38.63 -52.95
N THR A 44 14.96 -37.78 -53.98
CA THR A 44 15.14 -36.33 -53.83
C THR A 44 14.00 -35.71 -53.03
N SER A 45 12.76 -36.12 -53.28
CA SER A 45 11.58 -35.64 -52.53
C SER A 45 11.59 -36.08 -51.08
N ALA A 46 12.03 -37.32 -50.79
CA ALA A 46 12.17 -37.81 -49.43
C ALA A 46 13.31 -37.10 -48.68
N LEU A 47 14.43 -36.81 -49.37
CA LEU A 47 15.56 -36.09 -48.79
C LEU A 47 15.20 -34.62 -48.51
N SER A 48 14.54 -33.95 -49.46
CA SER A 48 14.05 -32.57 -49.29
C SER A 48 12.96 -32.48 -48.23
N GLY A 49 12.04 -33.45 -48.19
CA GLY A 49 11.02 -33.54 -47.15
C GLY A 49 11.63 -33.69 -45.75
N ARG A 50 12.66 -34.54 -45.61
CA ARG A 50 13.39 -34.72 -44.36
C ARG A 50 14.10 -33.44 -43.90
N GLU A 51 14.71 -32.70 -44.82
CA GLU A 51 15.38 -31.43 -44.50
C GLU A 51 14.37 -30.36 -44.05
N ASN A 52 13.23 -30.26 -44.74
CA ASN A 52 12.15 -29.35 -44.37
C ASN A 52 11.53 -29.71 -43.01
N ILE A 53 11.29 -31.00 -42.75
CA ILE A 53 10.78 -31.48 -41.45
C ILE A 53 11.79 -31.21 -40.34
N ALA A 54 13.09 -31.43 -40.58
CA ALA A 54 14.13 -31.11 -39.61
C ALA A 54 14.18 -29.59 -39.32
N GLY A 55 14.02 -28.75 -40.34
CA GLY A 55 13.94 -27.30 -40.17
C GLY A 55 12.73 -26.86 -39.36
N VAL A 56 11.56 -27.47 -39.56
CA VAL A 56 10.35 -27.20 -38.76
C VAL A 56 10.49 -27.73 -37.33
N LEU A 57 11.10 -28.91 -37.14
CA LEU A 57 11.36 -29.47 -35.82
C LEU A 57 12.27 -28.56 -35.00
N ASN A 58 13.32 -28.01 -35.61
CA ASN A 58 14.22 -27.06 -34.95
C ASN A 58 13.54 -25.74 -34.57
N ARG A 59 12.46 -25.36 -35.26
CA ARG A 59 11.65 -24.17 -34.95
C ARG A 59 10.46 -24.47 -34.04
N THR A 60 10.25 -25.73 -33.69
CA THR A 60 9.14 -26.14 -32.81
C THR A 60 9.34 -25.58 -31.40
N ASP A 61 10.58 -25.55 -30.90
CA ASP A 61 10.90 -24.95 -29.59
C ASP A 61 10.63 -23.44 -29.57
N GLU A 62 10.94 -22.74 -30.67
CA GLU A 62 10.62 -21.31 -30.83
C GLU A 62 9.10 -21.10 -30.90
N LEU A 63 8.39 -21.94 -31.65
CA LEU A 63 6.93 -21.87 -31.78
C LEU A 63 6.23 -22.17 -30.45
N GLU A 64 6.72 -23.14 -29.68
CA GLU A 64 6.24 -23.46 -28.33
C GLU A 64 6.43 -22.26 -27.39
N THR A 65 7.57 -21.58 -27.51
CA THR A 65 7.83 -20.33 -26.78
C THR A 65 6.84 -19.22 -27.16
N TYR A 66 6.53 -19.04 -28.45
CA TYR A 66 5.53 -18.05 -28.90
C TYR A 66 4.07 -18.45 -28.58
N LEU A 67 3.81 -19.73 -28.30
CA LEU A 67 2.51 -20.27 -27.93
C LEU A 67 2.26 -20.27 -26.41
N ASP A 68 3.26 -19.96 -25.59
CA ASP A 68 3.08 -19.80 -24.14
C ASP A 68 2.20 -18.56 -23.85
N PRO A 69 1.07 -18.70 -23.14
CA PRO A 69 0.24 -17.56 -22.74
C PRO A 69 0.95 -16.57 -21.82
N ASN A 70 2.08 -16.93 -21.21
CA ASN A 70 2.95 -16.02 -20.46
C ASN A 70 4.10 -15.45 -21.30
N PHE A 71 4.18 -15.78 -22.59
CA PHE A 71 5.16 -15.18 -23.48
C PHE A 71 4.87 -13.69 -23.64
N LEU A 72 5.66 -12.89 -22.92
CA LEU A 72 5.71 -11.46 -23.07
C LEU A 72 6.82 -11.17 -24.09
N ASP A 73 6.44 -10.63 -25.25
CA ASP A 73 7.43 -10.03 -26.15
C ASP A 73 8.13 -8.92 -25.36
N ASP A 74 9.43 -9.07 -25.13
CA ASP A 74 10.27 -8.15 -24.37
C ASP A 74 10.27 -6.72 -24.97
N LYS A 75 9.74 -6.61 -26.20
CA LYS A 75 9.29 -5.36 -26.80
C LYS A 75 7.93 -4.92 -26.26
N GLN A 76 7.77 -4.87 -24.94
CA GLN A 76 6.81 -3.93 -24.38
C GLN A 76 7.16 -2.56 -24.96
N ASP A 77 6.21 -2.00 -25.70
CA ASP A 77 6.38 -0.72 -26.40
C ASP A 77 7.01 0.28 -25.43
N VAL A 78 8.24 0.72 -25.71
CA VAL A 78 9.00 1.63 -24.84
C VAL A 78 8.17 2.87 -24.53
N LYS A 79 7.26 3.26 -25.45
CA LYS A 79 6.29 4.32 -25.24
C LYS A 79 5.22 3.98 -24.20
N ALA A 80 4.73 2.74 -24.17
CA ALA A 80 3.79 2.30 -23.14
C ALA A 80 4.45 2.28 -21.76
N GLN A 81 5.71 1.87 -21.66
CA GLN A 81 6.48 1.95 -20.42
C GLN A 81 6.74 3.41 -20.00
N GLU A 82 7.08 4.29 -20.93
CA GLU A 82 7.27 5.73 -20.65
C GLU A 82 5.98 6.40 -20.16
N VAL A 83 4.84 6.09 -20.79
CA VAL A 83 3.53 6.58 -20.35
C VAL A 83 3.20 6.05 -18.95
N TYR A 84 3.43 4.76 -18.70
CA TYR A 84 3.21 4.14 -17.39
C TYR A 84 4.07 4.79 -16.29
N ILE A 85 5.36 4.99 -16.55
CA ILE A 85 6.28 5.67 -15.63
C ILE A 85 5.83 7.10 -15.37
N ASN A 86 5.42 7.85 -16.39
CA ASN A 86 4.92 9.22 -16.22
C ASN A 86 3.61 9.27 -15.41
N THR A 87 2.71 8.29 -15.58
CA THR A 87 1.47 8.22 -14.78
C THR A 87 1.76 7.90 -13.31
N ILE A 88 2.77 7.07 -13.04
CA ILE A 88 3.12 6.64 -11.67
C ILE A 88 4.11 7.59 -11.00
N ALA A 89 4.82 8.43 -11.75
CA ALA A 89 5.85 9.33 -11.21
C ALA A 89 5.30 10.23 -10.09
N THR A 90 4.06 10.73 -10.22
CA THR A 90 3.44 11.56 -9.19
C THR A 90 3.09 10.76 -7.93
N GLU A 91 2.57 9.54 -8.08
CA GLU A 91 2.31 8.64 -6.95
C GLU A 91 3.62 8.21 -6.26
N LEU A 92 4.66 7.95 -7.04
CA LEU A 92 5.98 7.57 -6.55
C LEU A 92 6.64 8.72 -5.78
N ALA A 93 6.50 9.96 -6.26
CA ALA A 93 6.97 11.15 -5.54
C ALA A 93 6.23 11.33 -4.21
N GLY A 94 4.90 11.13 -4.18
CA GLY A 94 4.11 11.15 -2.96
C GLY A 94 4.53 10.04 -1.97
N ASN A 95 4.78 8.84 -2.48
CA ASN A 95 5.27 7.72 -1.67
C ASN A 95 6.68 7.98 -1.12
N PHE A 96 7.54 8.67 -1.87
CA PHE A 96 8.87 9.04 -1.42
C PHE A 96 8.81 10.07 -0.29
N GLU A 97 7.97 11.10 -0.41
CA GLU A 97 7.76 12.10 0.66
C GLU A 97 7.18 11.46 1.93
N MET A 98 6.24 10.52 1.77
CA MET A 98 5.69 9.73 2.87
C MET A 98 6.77 8.88 3.54
N LEU A 99 7.64 8.24 2.76
CA LEU A 99 8.74 7.42 3.27
C LEU A 99 9.79 8.26 3.99
N GLU A 100 10.09 9.46 3.49
CA GLU A 100 10.99 10.41 4.13
C GLU A 100 10.43 10.88 5.49
N LYS A 101 9.12 11.16 5.56
CA LYS A 101 8.44 11.45 6.83
C LYS A 101 8.51 10.28 7.79
N ILE A 102 8.26 9.05 7.33
CA ILE A 102 8.37 7.84 8.17
C ILE A 102 9.80 7.69 8.70
N LYS A 103 10.81 7.87 7.86
CA LYS A 103 12.23 7.82 8.25
C LYS A 103 12.59 8.92 9.26
N SER A 104 11.98 10.10 9.14
CA SER A 104 12.14 11.17 10.13
C SER A 104 11.51 10.85 11.49
N LEU A 105 10.47 10.01 11.50
CA LEU A 105 9.71 9.59 12.68
C LEU A 105 10.23 8.27 13.30
N GLU A 106 11.02 7.49 12.57
CA GLU A 106 11.67 6.26 13.05
C GLU A 106 12.43 6.45 14.38
N PRO A 107 13.19 7.54 14.60
CA PRO A 107 13.87 7.78 15.87
C PRO A 107 12.92 8.10 17.03
N THR A 108 11.70 8.58 16.74
CA THR A 108 10.69 8.87 17.77
C THR A 108 9.93 7.62 18.21
N LEU A 109 9.83 6.61 17.34
CA LEU A 109 9.20 5.33 17.66
C LEU A 109 10.12 4.45 18.51
N GLY A 110 11.44 4.53 18.29
CA GLY A 110 12.48 3.90 19.12
C GLY A 110 12.91 4.74 20.32
N ALA A 111 12.30 5.90 20.54
CA ALA A 111 12.65 6.75 21.66
C ALA A 111 12.28 6.04 22.98
N GLU A 112 13.31 5.65 23.74
CA GLU A 112 13.17 5.10 25.08
C GLU A 112 12.32 5.99 26.01
N TYR A 113 12.07 7.25 25.67
CA TYR A 113 11.13 8.13 26.38
C TYR A 113 9.71 7.58 26.50
N PHE A 114 9.20 6.81 25.52
CA PHE A 114 7.88 6.17 25.62
C PHE A 114 7.94 4.85 26.40
N SER A 115 9.07 4.14 26.35
CA SER A 115 9.30 2.90 27.09
C SER A 115 9.63 3.13 28.57
N ASN A 116 10.30 4.23 28.89
CA ASN A 116 10.68 4.67 30.22
C ASN A 116 9.70 5.70 30.79
N ILE A 117 8.47 5.82 30.26
CA ILE A 117 7.40 6.44 31.03
C ILE A 117 7.23 5.51 32.23
N PRO A 118 7.72 5.88 33.44
CA PRO A 118 7.47 5.06 34.61
C PRO A 118 5.95 4.93 34.73
N ASP A 119 5.42 3.91 35.40
CA ASP A 119 3.98 3.79 35.66
C ASP A 119 3.48 4.96 36.52
N ALA A 120 3.38 6.13 35.90
CA ALA A 120 3.02 7.41 36.44
C ALA A 120 1.51 7.50 36.54
N SER A 121 0.78 6.52 35.98
CA SER A 121 -0.66 6.35 36.14
C SER A 121 -1.02 6.20 37.62
N GLY A 122 -0.27 5.38 38.37
CA GLY A 122 -0.46 5.23 39.81
C GLY A 122 -0.28 6.54 40.57
N LYS A 123 0.83 7.25 40.31
CA LYS A 123 1.15 8.54 40.96
C LYS A 123 0.19 9.66 40.52
N LEU A 124 -0.24 9.69 39.27
CA LEU A 124 -1.25 10.61 38.75
C LEU A 124 -2.60 10.35 39.40
N LYS A 125 -2.98 9.09 39.60
CA LYS A 125 -4.22 8.73 40.29
C LYS A 125 -4.19 9.16 41.76
N GLU A 126 -3.06 8.96 42.44
CA GLU A 126 -2.86 9.45 43.81
C GLU A 126 -2.94 10.98 43.88
N LEU A 127 -2.24 11.69 42.98
CA LEU A 127 -2.30 13.15 42.90
C LEU A 127 -3.71 13.66 42.57
N ASN A 128 -4.44 12.98 41.69
CA ASN A 128 -5.80 13.35 41.32
C ASN A 128 -6.76 13.19 42.51
N ASN A 129 -6.63 12.10 43.27
CA ASN A 129 -7.42 11.88 44.48
C ASN A 129 -7.08 12.95 45.55
N ALA A 130 -5.80 13.21 45.80
CA ALA A 130 -5.36 14.24 46.74
C ALA A 130 -5.85 15.64 46.33
N THR A 131 -5.83 15.95 45.03
CA THR A 131 -6.33 17.22 44.50
C THR A 131 -7.85 17.34 44.67
N SER A 132 -8.59 16.25 44.47
CA SER A 132 -10.04 16.24 44.71
C SER A 132 -10.35 16.47 46.18
N GLU A 133 -9.66 15.78 47.09
CA GLU A 133 -9.86 15.96 48.53
C GLU A 133 -9.52 17.39 48.99
N GLN A 134 -8.43 17.95 48.45
CA GLN A 134 -8.05 19.33 48.75
C GLN A 134 -9.08 20.35 48.23
N LYS A 135 -9.70 20.07 47.09
CA LYS A 135 -10.79 20.89 46.55
C LYS A 135 -12.00 20.86 47.48
N ASP A 136 -12.43 19.68 47.91
CA ASP A 136 -13.58 19.52 48.81
C ASP A 136 -13.34 20.24 50.14
N GLN A 137 -12.14 20.10 50.72
CA GLN A 137 -11.75 20.84 51.93
C GLN A 137 -11.76 22.35 51.72
N SER A 138 -11.28 22.83 50.57
CA SER A 138 -11.30 24.26 50.23
C SER A 138 -12.72 24.81 50.13
N GLU A 139 -13.63 24.07 49.51
CA GLU A 139 -15.06 24.46 49.40
C GLU A 139 -15.73 24.52 50.79
N MET A 140 -15.44 23.56 51.68
CA MET A 140 -15.95 23.59 53.06
C MET A 140 -15.42 24.80 53.84
N ILE A 141 -14.13 25.12 53.70
CA ILE A 141 -13.52 26.28 54.35
C ILE A 141 -14.15 27.56 53.81
N GLU A 142 -14.33 27.69 52.50
CA GLU A 142 -14.95 28.86 51.88
C GLU A 142 -16.38 29.08 52.41
N GLN A 143 -17.19 28.02 52.47
CA GLN A 143 -18.53 28.08 53.05
C GLN A 143 -18.50 28.52 54.51
N SER A 144 -17.55 28.02 55.30
CA SER A 144 -17.40 28.41 56.71
C SER A 144 -17.03 29.89 56.86
N ILE A 145 -16.18 30.43 55.97
CA ILE A 145 -15.79 31.84 55.96
C ILE A 145 -16.98 32.72 55.59
N ILE A 146 -17.75 32.32 54.58
CA ILE A 146 -18.97 33.05 54.18
C ILE A 146 -19.94 33.12 55.36
N LEU A 147 -20.16 32.01 56.06
CA LEU A 147 -21.05 31.97 57.21
C LEU A 147 -20.54 32.81 58.39
N ALA A 148 -19.23 32.83 58.62
CA ALA A 148 -18.61 33.70 59.62
C ALA A 148 -18.78 35.18 59.29
N ILE A 149 -18.61 35.57 58.02
CA ILE A 149 -18.82 36.95 57.54
C ILE A 149 -20.28 37.37 57.68
N GLN A 150 -21.22 36.47 57.36
CA GLN A 150 -22.66 36.73 57.53
C GLN A 150 -23.00 36.98 59.01
N ARG A 151 -22.56 36.09 59.91
CA ARG A 151 -22.77 36.25 61.36
C ARG A 151 -22.14 37.54 61.89
N TYR A 152 -20.93 37.86 61.44
CA TYR A 152 -20.28 39.10 61.83
C TYR A 152 -21.09 40.32 61.38
N SER A 153 -21.60 40.30 60.15
CA SER A 153 -22.43 41.38 59.59
C SER A 153 -23.74 41.56 60.37
N GLU A 154 -24.38 40.45 60.76
CA GLU A 154 -25.59 40.47 61.61
C GLU A 154 -25.31 41.07 62.99
N ILE A 155 -24.22 40.64 63.65
CA ILE A 155 -23.79 41.18 64.94
C ILE A 155 -23.51 42.68 64.83
N GLN A 156 -22.80 43.10 63.79
CA GLN A 156 -22.49 44.51 63.54
C GLN A 156 -23.76 45.35 63.35
N ALA A 157 -24.74 44.84 62.58
CA ALA A 157 -26.04 45.49 62.40
C ALA A 157 -26.81 45.60 63.72
N GLY A 158 -26.82 44.53 64.53
CA GLY A 158 -27.43 44.52 65.86
C GLY A 158 -26.81 45.52 66.82
N ILE A 159 -25.47 45.62 66.85
CA ILE A 159 -24.75 46.62 67.65
C ILE A 159 -25.10 48.04 67.18
N LYS A 160 -25.10 48.28 65.86
CA LYS A 160 -25.45 49.59 65.29
C LYS A 160 -26.87 50.02 65.68
N GLU A 161 -27.83 49.11 65.61
CA GLU A 161 -29.22 49.37 66.02
C GLU A 161 -29.33 49.61 67.54
N SER A 162 -28.61 48.84 68.35
CA SER A 162 -28.58 49.05 69.80
C SER A 162 -27.97 50.39 70.18
N LEU A 163 -26.87 50.80 69.53
CA LEU A 163 -26.24 52.10 69.73
C LEU A 163 -27.17 53.23 69.29
N LYS A 164 -27.87 53.08 68.17
CA LYS A 164 -28.86 54.06 67.71
C LYS A 164 -29.98 54.25 68.74
N LYS A 165 -30.58 53.15 69.23
CA LYS A 165 -31.62 53.20 70.28
C LYS A 165 -31.11 53.83 71.57
N MET A 166 -29.86 53.60 71.92
CA MET A 166 -29.23 54.23 73.09
C MET A 166 -29.06 55.73 72.88
N ASN A 167 -28.64 56.16 71.68
CA ASN A 167 -28.49 57.56 71.33
C ASN A 167 -29.85 58.27 71.31
N ASP A 168 -30.87 57.68 70.69
CA ASP A 168 -32.24 58.21 70.67
C ASP A 168 -32.79 58.39 72.10
N ARG A 169 -32.50 57.45 73.01
CA ARG A 169 -32.85 57.57 74.44
C ARG A 169 -32.12 58.71 75.14
N ILE A 170 -30.84 58.94 74.82
CA ILE A 170 -30.07 60.05 75.37
C ILE A 170 -30.67 61.37 74.86
N ASP A 171 -30.94 61.48 73.57
CA ASP A 171 -31.55 62.66 72.95
C ASP A 171 -32.92 62.98 73.58
N GLU A 172 -33.76 61.97 73.83
CA GLU A 172 -35.04 62.15 74.55
C GLU A 172 -34.85 62.68 75.98
N LEU A 173 -33.85 62.16 76.71
CA LEU A 173 -33.55 62.61 78.06
C LEU A 173 -33.03 64.05 78.06
N GLU A 174 -32.14 64.41 77.13
CA GLU A 174 -31.64 65.77 76.96
C GLU A 174 -32.76 66.76 76.60
N GLN A 175 -33.69 66.38 75.72
CA GLN A 175 -34.86 67.18 75.40
C GLN A 175 -35.78 67.39 76.61
N ARG A 176 -35.96 66.38 77.47
CA ARG A 176 -36.73 66.52 78.72
C ARG A 176 -36.03 67.44 79.72
N LEU A 177 -34.71 67.36 79.81
CA LEU A 177 -33.90 68.19 80.70
C LEU A 177 -33.89 69.67 80.27
N THR A 178 -33.77 69.93 78.98
CA THR A 178 -33.81 71.28 78.40
C THR A 178 -35.21 71.91 78.51
N LYS A 179 -36.29 71.14 78.33
CA LYS A 179 -37.67 71.60 78.60
C LYS A 179 -37.86 71.97 80.07
N LYS A 180 -37.42 71.12 81.00
CA LYS A 180 -37.46 71.44 82.44
C LYS A 180 -36.67 72.68 82.82
N LYS A 181 -35.53 72.95 82.18
CA LYS A 181 -34.79 74.21 82.41
C LYS A 181 -35.56 75.43 81.91
N LYS A 182 -36.21 75.34 80.74
CA LYS A 182 -37.06 76.43 80.23
C LYS A 182 -38.30 76.70 81.08
N ASP A 183 -38.88 75.68 81.72
CA ASP A 183 -40.03 75.86 82.63
C ASP A 183 -39.63 76.45 84.01
N VAL A 184 -38.33 76.48 84.34
CA VAL A 184 -37.81 77.04 85.61
C VAL A 184 -37.32 78.49 85.45
N ASP A 185 -37.05 78.94 84.22
CA ASP A 185 -36.59 80.30 83.89
C ASP A 185 -37.73 81.25 83.41
N VAL A 186 -39.02 80.89 83.60
CA VAL A 186 -40.21 81.73 83.32
C VAL A 186 -40.91 82.15 84.60
#